data_AF-A0A1F9WZI6-F1
#
_entry.id   AF-A0A1F9WZI6-F1
#
_cell.length_a   1.000
_cell.length_b   1.000
_cell.length_c   1.000
_cell.angle_alpha   90.00
_cell.angle_beta   90.00
_cell.angle_gamma   90.00
#
_symmetry.space_group_name_H-M   'P 1'
#
loop_
_entity.id
_entity.type
_entity.pdbx_description
1 polymer ?
#
loop_
_entity_poly.entity_id
_entity_poly.type
_entity_poly.pdbx_seq_one_letter_code
_entity_poly.pdbx_strand_id
1 'polypeptide(L)' 'MDEKQKQKMIKLLKVFKIAVEEERKTKVLYKKMQKVVSVDKECSILFEWLANEEVRHEEKLREKYKFLKKEYEID' A
#
# COMPACT_ATOMS: atom_id res chain seq x y z
N MET A 1 12.92 13.17 -22.39
CA MET A 1 12.14 11.93 -22.21
C MET A 1 11.22 11.76 -23.40
N ASP A 2 11.20 10.59 -24.04
CA ASP A 2 10.28 10.34 -25.15
C ASP A 2 8.83 10.10 -24.65
N GLU A 3 7.84 10.26 -25.53
CA GLU A 3 6.42 10.14 -25.17
C GLU A 3 6.06 8.74 -24.63
N LYS A 4 6.71 7.68 -25.12
CA LYS A 4 6.48 6.31 -24.69
C LYS A 4 6.97 6.07 -23.26
N GLN A 5 8.12 6.66 -22.90
CA GLN A 5 8.66 6.66 -21.53
C GLN A 5 7.71 7.41 -20.58
N LYS A 6 7.22 8.59 -20.99
CA LYS A 6 6.25 9.37 -20.21
C LYS A 6 4.96 8.60 -19.94
N GLN A 7 4.39 7.95 -20.95
CA GLN A 7 3.17 7.14 -20.80
C GLN A 7 3.39 5.92 -19.89
N LYS A 8 4.53 5.23 -20.02
CA LYS A 8 4.90 4.10 -19.16
C LYS A 8 4.96 4.54 -17.69
N MET A 9 5.49 5.72 -17.41
CA MET A 9 5.59 6.26 -16.06
C MET A 9 4.27 6.72 -15.47
N ILE A 10 3.42 7.41 -16.25
CA ILE A 10 2.07 7.77 -15.80
C ILE A 10 1.32 6.49 -15.41
N LYS A 11 1.46 5.42 -16.21
CA LYS A 11 0.89 4.11 -15.88
C LYS A 11 1.49 3.54 -14.59
N LEU A 12 2.81 3.61 -14.41
CA LEU A 12 3.47 3.13 -13.21
C LEU A 12 3.01 3.88 -11.95
N LEU A 13 2.95 5.21 -11.98
CA LEU A 13 2.46 6.04 -10.87
C LEU A 13 1.00 5.72 -10.51
N LYS A 14 0.15 5.46 -11.52
CA LYS A 14 -1.23 5.00 -11.29
C LYS A 14 -1.26 3.64 -10.59
N VAL A 15 -0.40 2.70 -10.96
CA VAL A 15 -0.28 1.38 -10.30
C VAL A 15 0.09 1.55 -8.83
N PHE A 16 1.08 2.39 -8.52
CA PHE A 16 1.44 2.68 -7.12
C PHE A 16 0.28 3.28 -6.32
N LYS A 17 -0.48 4.20 -6.91
CA LYS A 17 -1.65 4.79 -6.25
C LYS A 17 -2.70 3.73 -5.92
N ILE A 18 -2.98 2.82 -6.86
CA ILE A 18 -3.91 1.70 -6.65
C ILE A 18 -3.39 0.77 -5.55
N ALA A 19 -2.12 0.36 -5.62
CA ALA A 19 -1.53 -0.53 -4.62
C ALA A 19 -1.62 0.07 -3.20
N VAL A 20 -1.29 1.35 -3.03
CA VAL A 20 -1.42 2.07 -1.75
C VAL A 20 -2.86 2.08 -1.23
N GLU A 21 -3.85 2.18 -2.12
CA GLU A 21 -5.26 2.13 -1.73
C GLU A 21 -5.67 0.73 -1.27
N GLU A 22 -5.16 -0.31 -1.94
CA GLU A 22 -5.43 -1.70 -1.57
C GLU A 22 -4.81 -2.07 -0.20
N GLU A 23 -3.54 -1.71 0.07
CA GLU A 23 -2.93 -1.92 1.41
C GLU A 23 -3.78 -1.26 2.52
N ARG A 24 -4.33 -0.06 2.26
CA ARG A 24 -5.21 0.64 3.21
C ARG A 24 -6.51 -0.10 3.45
N LYS A 25 -7.15 -0.60 2.39
CA LYS A 25 -8.39 -1.38 2.49
C LYS A 25 -8.15 -2.69 3.24
N THR A 26 -7.07 -3.38 2.92
CA THR A 26 -6.67 -4.65 3.54
C THR A 26 -6.34 -4.46 5.01
N LYS A 27 -5.61 -3.41 5.40
CA LYS A 27 -5.41 -3.05 6.81
C LYS A 27 -6.75 -2.89 7.56
N VAL A 28 -7.69 -2.16 6.97
CA VAL A 28 -9.02 -1.94 7.58
C VAL A 28 -9.76 -3.27 7.71
N LEU A 29 -9.68 -4.15 6.70
CA LEU A 29 -10.25 -5.49 6.74
C LEU A 29 -9.65 -6.31 7.89
N TYR A 30 -8.32 -6.39 8.01
CA TYR A 30 -7.67 -7.13 9.10
C TYR A 30 -8.02 -6.57 10.46
N LYS A 31 -8.08 -5.24 10.65
CA LYS A 31 -8.56 -4.66 11.91
C LYS A 31 -10.04 -4.94 12.21
N LYS A 32 -10.88 -5.12 11.20
CA LYS A 32 -12.27 -5.60 11.40
C LYS A 32 -12.27 -7.07 11.81
N MET A 33 -11.50 -7.92 11.14
CA MET A 33 -11.42 -9.35 11.45
C MET A 33 -10.84 -9.60 12.85
N GLN A 34 -9.82 -8.84 13.26
CA GLN A 34 -9.29 -8.84 14.63
C GLN A 34 -10.40 -8.69 15.69
N LYS A 35 -11.36 -7.78 15.45
CA LYS A 35 -12.50 -7.56 16.36
C LYS A 35 -13.48 -8.73 16.36
N VAL A 36 -13.74 -9.31 15.19
CA VAL A 36 -14.63 -10.48 15.03
C VAL A 36 -14.10 -11.68 15.79
N VAL A 37 -12.78 -11.93 15.72
CA VAL A 37 -12.13 -13.07 16.38
C VAL A 37 -11.58 -12.72 17.76
N SER A 38 -12.03 -11.64 18.40
CA SER A 38 -11.44 -11.11 19.64
C SER A 38 -11.41 -12.08 20.83
N VAL A 39 -12.26 -13.11 20.82
CA VAL A 39 -12.28 -14.19 21.82
C VAL A 39 -11.13 -15.20 21.62
N ASP A 40 -10.67 -15.35 20.39
CA ASP A 40 -9.51 -16.18 20.03
C ASP A 40 -8.26 -15.30 19.99
N LYS A 41 -7.43 -15.43 21.02
CA LYS A 41 -6.24 -14.60 21.19
C LYS A 41 -5.21 -14.80 20.07
N GLU A 42 -5.01 -16.03 19.61
CA GLU A 42 -4.02 -16.33 18.57
C GLU A 42 -4.44 -15.71 17.24
N CYS A 43 -5.73 -15.87 16.89
CA CYS A 43 -6.29 -15.27 15.69
C CYS A 43 -6.27 -13.72 15.75
N SER A 44 -6.58 -13.15 16.92
CA SER A 44 -6.52 -11.68 17.13
C SER A 44 -5.11 -11.12 16.94
N ILE A 45 -4.10 -11.79 17.51
CA ILE A 45 -2.68 -11.42 17.35
C ILE A 45 -2.26 -11.51 15.88
N LEU A 46 -2.67 -12.57 15.18
CA LEU A 46 -2.36 -12.74 13.76
C LEU A 46 -2.92 -11.59 12.91
N PHE A 47 -4.20 -11.23 13.09
CA PHE A 47 -4.79 -10.13 12.34
C PHE A 47 -4.19 -8.76 12.69
N GLU A 48 -3.74 -8.58 13.94
CA GLU A 48 -2.98 -7.39 14.30
C GLU A 48 -1.64 -7.31 13.57
N TRP A 49 -0.89 -8.41 13.56
CA TRP A 49 0.37 -8.50 12.84
C TRP A 49 0.18 -8.24 11.35
N LEU A 50 -0.80 -8.89 10.71
CA LEU A 50 -1.15 -8.66 9.31
C LEU A 50 -1.49 -7.19 9.04
N ALA A 51 -2.34 -6.57 9.87
CA ALA A 51 -2.67 -5.15 9.71
C ALA A 51 -1.43 -4.23 9.79
N ASN A 52 -0.44 -4.59 10.61
CA ASN A 52 0.80 -3.83 10.73
C ASN A 52 1.74 -4.05 9.53
N GLU A 53 1.75 -5.24 8.91
CA GLU A 53 2.48 -5.48 7.66
C GLU A 53 1.94 -4.62 6.52
N GLU A 54 0.62 -4.48 6.38
CA GLU A 54 0.01 -3.60 5.37
C GLU A 54 0.41 -2.12 5.56
N VAL A 55 0.66 -1.67 6.80
CA VAL A 55 1.20 -0.31 7.05
C VAL A 55 2.62 -0.18 6.48
N ARG A 56 3.47 -1.19 6.72
CA ARG A 56 4.85 -1.21 6.20
C ARG A 56 4.87 -1.28 4.68
N HIS A 57 3.97 -2.05 4.08
CA HIS A 57 3.80 -2.09 2.63
C HIS A 57 3.35 -0.73 2.08
N GLU A 58 2.34 -0.10 2.71
CA GLU A 58 1.88 1.24 2.33
C GLU A 58 3.04 2.25 2.34
N GLU A 59 3.85 2.27 3.41
CA GLU A 59 5.02 3.14 3.54
C GLU A 59 6.05 2.91 2.42
N LYS A 60 6.43 1.65 2.17
CA LYS A 60 7.36 1.29 1.08
C LYS A 60 6.84 1.73 -0.29
N LEU A 61 5.55 1.52 -0.56
CA LEU A 61 4.93 1.94 -1.81
C LEU A 61 4.92 3.47 -1.96
N ARG A 62 4.64 4.20 -0.88
CA ARG A 62 4.68 5.67 -0.86
C ARG A 62 6.09 6.21 -1.08
N GLU A 63 7.09 5.62 -0.44
CA GLU A 63 8.48 6.00 -0.64
C GLU A 63 8.91 5.77 -2.09
N LYS A 64 8.56 4.61 -2.65
CA LYS A 64 8.86 4.30 -4.05
C LYS A 64 8.13 5.24 -5.00
N TYR A 65 6.87 5.59 -4.71
CA TYR A 65 6.12 6.60 -5.46
C TYR A 65 6.80 7.96 -5.42
N LYS A 66 7.22 8.45 -4.23
CA LYS A 66 7.92 9.73 -4.08
C LYS A 66 9.24 9.74 -4.84
N PHE A 67 10.01 8.66 -4.74
CA PHE A 67 11.25 8.49 -5.49
C PHE A 67 10.98 8.57 -7.00
N LEU A 68 10.02 7.79 -7.51
CA LEU A 68 9.61 7.81 -8.93
C LEU A 68 8.88 9.10 -9.35
N LYS A 69 8.43 9.95 -8.44
CA LYS A 69 7.91 11.27 -8.79
C LYS A 69 9.07 12.26 -8.95
N LYS A 70 10.03 12.22 -8.02
CA LYS A 70 11.23 13.08 -7.98
C LYS A 70 12.19 12.80 -9.13
N GLU A 71 12.53 11.53 -9.38
CA GLU A 71 13.45 11.12 -10.46
C GLU A 71 13.01 11.59 -11.85
N TYR A 72 11.73 11.94 -11.99
CA TYR A 72 11.12 12.26 -13.26
C TYR A 72 10.58 13.69 -13.33
N GLU A 73 10.89 14.53 -12.34
CA GLU A 73 10.51 15.95 -12.30
C GLU A 73 9.01 16.19 -12.51
N ILE A 74 8.17 15.26 -12.05
CA ILE A 74 6.72 15.39 -12.13
C ILE A 74 6.28 16.19 -10.90
N ASP A 75 5.83 17.42 -11.09
CA ASP A 75 5.18 18.25 -10.05
C ASP A 75 3.75 17.78 -9.73
#